data_AF-A0A0Q6UUP4-F1
#
_entry.id   AF-A0A0Q6UUP4-F1
#
_cell.length_a   1.000
_cell.length_b   1.000
_cell.length_c   1.000
_cell.angle_alpha   90.00
_cell.angle_beta   90.00
_cell.angle_gamma   90.00
#
_symmetry.space_group_name_H-M   'P 1'
#
loop_
_entity.id
_entity.type
_entity.pdbx_description
1 polymer ?
#
loop_
_entity_poly.entity_id
_entity_poly.type
_entity_poly.pdbx_seq_one_letter_code
_entity_poly.pdbx_strand_id
1 'polypeptide(L)'
;MLSLSQAQAALAAGQARAAALGTPVNIAVLDASAHLKAFGRMDEAVLGSIDVALGKARTAALFGITSEAVWDYCKPGAPAPGLERSNGGLMTFPGGVPLRDANGRLVGAIGVSGGSPDQDAEIARAAAAAL
;
A
#
# COMPACT_ATOMS: atom_id res chain seq x y z
N MET A 1 -11.52 4.35 12.44
CA MET A 1 -10.57 5.21 11.69
C MET A 1 -9.19 4.91 12.23
N LEU A 2 -8.17 4.78 11.37
CA LEU A 2 -6.81 4.42 11.78
C LEU A 2 -6.17 5.52 12.64
N SER A 3 -5.70 5.18 13.84
CA SER A 3 -4.95 6.11 14.68
C SER A 3 -3.53 6.32 14.15
N LEU A 4 -2.85 7.38 14.61
CA LEU A 4 -1.43 7.58 14.29
C LEU A 4 -0.56 6.46 14.86
N SER A 5 -0.83 6.00 16.09
CA SER A 5 -0.07 4.91 16.72
C SER A 5 -0.21 3.59 15.96
N GLN A 6 -1.41 3.28 15.47
CA GLN A 6 -1.66 2.14 14.60
C GLN A 6 -0.90 2.27 13.27
N ALA A 7 -0.93 3.44 12.63
CA ALA A 7 -0.18 3.67 11.41
C ALA A 7 1.35 3.51 11.60
N GLN A 8 1.88 3.98 12.73
CA GLN A 8 3.30 3.81 13.09
C GLN A 8 3.65 2.35 13.38
N ALA A 9 2.77 1.59 14.02
CA ALA A 9 2.96 0.16 14.27
C ALA A 9 3.01 -0.65 12.96
N ALA A 10 2.08 -0.39 12.04
CA ALA A 10 2.08 -1.02 10.72
C ALA A 10 3.35 -0.65 9.93
N LEU A 11 3.73 0.64 9.94
CA LEU A 11 4.97 1.11 9.31
C LEU A 11 6.20 0.38 9.84
N ALA A 12 6.34 0.28 11.17
CA ALA A 12 7.46 -0.40 11.81
C ALA A 12 7.51 -1.91 11.47
N ALA A 13 6.36 -2.58 11.45
CA ALA A 13 6.27 -3.99 11.06
C ALA A 13 6.69 -4.22 9.60
N GLY A 14 6.29 -3.32 8.70
CA GLY A 14 6.74 -3.35 7.30
C GLY A 14 8.25 -3.12 7.16
N GLN A 15 8.81 -2.13 7.87
CA GLN A 15 10.26 -1.88 7.88
C GLN A 15 11.04 -3.09 8.41
N ALA A 16 10.54 -3.75 9.46
CA ALA A 16 11.16 -4.97 9.99
C ALA A 16 11.14 -6.11 8.97
N ARG A 17 10.02 -6.31 8.25
CA ARG A 17 9.96 -7.34 7.20
C ARG A 17 10.88 -7.02 6.03
N ALA A 18 10.91 -5.77 5.59
CA ALA A 18 11.79 -5.30 4.53
C ALA A 18 13.28 -5.51 4.86
N ALA A 19 13.68 -5.19 6.11
CA ALA A 19 15.03 -5.44 6.61
C ALA A 19 15.37 -6.94 6.62
N ALA A 20 14.44 -7.80 7.06
CA ALA A 20 14.64 -9.26 7.04
C ALA A 20 14.81 -9.83 5.62
N LEU A 21 14.24 -9.17 4.61
CA LEU A 21 14.40 -9.51 3.19
C LEU A 21 15.61 -8.84 2.53
N GLY A 22 16.35 -7.99 3.25
CA GLY A 22 17.45 -7.20 2.67
C GLY A 22 17.01 -6.27 1.55
N THR A 23 15.75 -5.80 1.59
CA THR A 23 15.13 -5.05 0.49
C THR A 23 14.70 -3.67 0.99
N PRO A 24 15.47 -2.61 0.72
CA PRO A 24 15.07 -1.24 1.06
C PRO A 24 13.80 -0.80 0.31
N VAL A 25 12.81 -0.30 1.04
CA VAL A 25 11.52 0.11 0.46
C VAL A 25 11.02 1.46 1.00
N ASN A 26 10.09 2.04 0.26
CA ASN A 26 9.20 3.10 0.70
C ASN A 26 7.88 2.49 1.18
N ILE A 27 7.36 2.98 2.31
CA ILE A 27 6.11 2.49 2.89
C ILE A 27 5.22 3.69 3.22
N ALA A 28 4.02 3.70 2.66
CA ALA A 28 3.00 4.71 2.88
C ALA A 28 1.80 4.11 3.61
N VAL A 29 1.30 4.80 4.64
CA VAL A 29 0.07 4.44 5.35
C VAL A 29 -0.93 5.57 5.23
N LEU A 30 -2.11 5.26 4.68
CA LEU A 30 -3.23 6.18 4.53
C LEU A 30 -4.38 5.80 5.48
N ASP A 31 -5.20 6.77 5.87
CA ASP A 31 -6.50 6.50 6.50
C ASP A 31 -7.57 6.08 5.49
N ALA A 32 -8.78 5.76 5.99
CA ALA A 32 -9.91 5.33 5.16
C ALA A 32 -10.41 6.42 4.19
N SER A 33 -10.00 7.67 4.37
CA SER A 33 -10.28 8.78 3.45
C SER A 33 -9.14 8.99 2.44
N ALA A 34 -8.19 8.05 2.36
CA ALA A 34 -7.02 8.07 1.50
C ALA A 34 -6.06 9.25 1.77
N HIS A 35 -6.03 9.78 3.00
CA HIS A 35 -5.08 10.81 3.42
C HIS A 35 -3.90 10.22 4.18
N LEU A 36 -2.72 10.82 4.00
CA LEU A 36 -1.47 10.32 4.57
C LEU A 36 -1.46 10.40 6.10
N LYS A 37 -1.16 9.26 6.74
CA LYS A 37 -1.02 9.13 8.19
C LYS A 37 0.41 8.93 8.63
N ALA A 38 1.15 8.10 7.89
CA ALA A 38 2.56 7.84 8.16
C ALA A 38 3.28 7.49 6.85
N PHE A 39 4.56 7.81 6.78
CA PHE A 39 5.42 7.46 5.66
C PHE A 39 6.84 7.17 6.17
N GLY A 40 7.46 6.13 5.63
CA GLY A 40 8.86 5.83 5.89
C GLY A 40 9.59 5.47 4.60
N ARG A 41 10.71 6.16 4.36
CA ARG A 41 11.68 5.79 3.33
C ARG A 41 12.86 5.12 4.02
N MET A 42 13.14 3.87 3.71
CA MET A 42 14.37 3.23 4.16
C MET A 42 15.57 3.81 3.42
N ASP A 43 16.73 3.80 4.07
CA ASP A 43 17.99 4.16 3.41
C ASP A 43 18.22 3.26 2.19
N GLU A 44 18.76 3.81 1.10
CA GLU A 44 18.94 3.13 -0.19
C GLU A 44 17.66 2.67 -0.91
N ALA A 45 16.47 3.03 -0.43
CA ALA A 45 15.23 2.76 -1.16
C ALA A 45 15.18 3.56 -2.48
N VAL A 46 14.66 2.93 -3.53
CA VAL A 46 14.53 3.53 -4.87
C VAL A 46 13.73 4.83 -4.81
N LEU A 47 14.30 5.94 -5.27
CA LEU A 47 13.66 7.27 -5.18
C LEU A 47 12.32 7.33 -5.92
N GLY A 48 12.25 6.72 -7.10
CA GLY A 48 11.02 6.64 -7.90
C GLY A 48 9.90 5.85 -7.22
N SER A 49 10.22 5.02 -6.22
CA SER A 49 9.22 4.20 -5.54
C SER A 49 8.49 4.93 -4.40
N ILE A 50 8.87 6.18 -4.09
CA ILE A 50 8.16 7.05 -3.14
C ILE A 50 6.71 7.27 -3.60
N ASP A 51 6.54 7.76 -4.83
CA ASP A 51 5.22 8.02 -5.38
C ASP A 51 4.44 6.73 -5.64
N VAL A 52 5.14 5.67 -6.05
CA VAL A 52 4.53 4.36 -6.26
C VAL A 52 3.95 3.79 -4.96
N ALA A 53 4.66 3.89 -3.83
CA ALA A 53 4.15 3.43 -2.54
C ALA A 53 2.88 4.20 -2.13
N LEU A 54 2.86 5.52 -2.33
CA LEU A 54 1.67 6.36 -2.11
C LEU A 54 0.52 5.95 -3.03
N GLY A 55 0.79 5.73 -4.32
CA GLY A 55 -0.20 5.31 -5.31
C GLY A 55 -0.80 3.93 -5.01
N LYS A 56 0.01 2.97 -4.55
CA LYS A 56 -0.47 1.64 -4.11
C LYS A 56 -1.36 1.74 -2.88
N ALA A 57 -0.95 2.52 -1.87
CA ALA A 57 -1.76 2.76 -0.68
C ALA A 57 -3.09 3.44 -1.04
N ARG A 58 -3.04 4.46 -1.92
CA ARG A 58 -4.23 5.19 -2.41
C ARG A 58 -5.19 4.25 -3.12
N THR A 59 -4.66 3.39 -3.99
CA THR A 59 -5.45 2.39 -4.72
C THR A 59 -6.16 1.45 -3.73
N ALA A 60 -5.43 0.92 -2.75
CA ALA A 60 -6.05 0.04 -1.76
C ALA A 60 -7.06 0.75 -0.84
N ALA A 61 -6.83 2.02 -0.47
CA ALA A 61 -7.75 2.80 0.35
C ALA A 61 -9.06 3.12 -0.40
N LEU A 62 -8.97 3.55 -1.65
CA LEU A 62 -10.14 3.99 -2.43
C LEU A 62 -11.04 2.83 -2.86
N PHE A 63 -10.48 1.64 -3.12
CA PHE A 63 -11.23 0.48 -3.59
C PHE A 63 -11.47 -0.58 -2.52
N GLY A 64 -10.82 -0.49 -1.37
CA GLY A 64 -10.98 -1.43 -0.25
C GLY A 64 -10.51 -2.87 -0.53
N ILE A 65 -9.74 -3.06 -1.59
CA ILE A 65 -9.14 -4.33 -2.03
C ILE A 65 -7.64 -4.13 -2.27
N THR A 66 -6.89 -5.19 -2.55
CA THR A 66 -5.46 -5.04 -2.84
C THR A 66 -5.25 -4.30 -4.15
N SER A 67 -4.12 -3.60 -4.27
CA SER A 67 -3.85 -2.78 -5.45
C SER A 67 -3.81 -3.60 -6.75
N GLU A 68 -3.28 -4.83 -6.70
CA GLU A 68 -3.29 -5.76 -7.82
C GLU A 68 -4.67 -6.24 -8.22
N ALA A 69 -5.61 -6.37 -7.27
CA ALA A 69 -6.97 -6.78 -7.58
C ALA A 69 -7.74 -5.73 -8.40
N VAL A 70 -7.31 -4.46 -8.32
CA VAL A 70 -7.90 -3.37 -9.14
C VAL A 70 -7.56 -3.54 -10.63
N TRP A 71 -6.47 -4.25 -10.98
CA TRP A 71 -6.06 -4.47 -12.37
C TRP A 71 -7.12 -5.21 -13.21
N ASP A 72 -7.89 -6.10 -12.57
CA ASP A 72 -8.95 -6.85 -13.24
C ASP A 72 -10.09 -5.96 -13.75
N TYR A 73 -10.17 -4.71 -13.29
CA TYR A 73 -11.10 -3.70 -13.80
C TYR A 73 -10.46 -2.80 -14.86
N CYS A 74 -9.15 -2.54 -14.77
CA CYS A 74 -8.44 -1.52 -15.54
C CYS A 74 -7.84 -2.01 -16.87
N LYS A 75 -7.51 -3.30 -16.96
CA LYS A 75 -6.78 -3.85 -18.10
C LYS A 75 -7.57 -3.75 -19.42
N PRO A 76 -6.92 -3.74 -20.59
CA PRO A 76 -7.62 -3.73 -21.87
C PRO A 76 -8.68 -4.85 -21.95
N GLY A 77 -9.91 -4.49 -22.31
CA GLY A 77 -11.05 -5.42 -22.38
C GLY A 77 -11.75 -5.72 -21.04
N ALA A 78 -11.28 -5.18 -19.92
CA ALA A 78 -11.97 -5.25 -18.64
C ALA A 78 -13.16 -4.28 -18.54
N PRO A 79 -13.97 -4.33 -17.47
CA PRO A 79 -15.15 -3.47 -17.32
C PRO A 79 -14.88 -1.96 -17.29
N ALA A 80 -13.68 -1.50 -16.90
CA ALA A 80 -13.33 -0.09 -16.80
C ALA A 80 -11.91 0.21 -17.32
N PRO A 81 -11.63 0.05 -18.62
CA PRO A 81 -10.29 0.22 -19.16
C PRO A 81 -9.77 1.64 -18.93
N GLY A 82 -8.54 1.75 -18.42
CA GLY A 82 -7.92 3.05 -18.13
C GLY A 82 -8.29 3.67 -16.78
N LEU A 83 -9.03 2.95 -15.92
CA LEU A 83 -9.38 3.39 -14.57
C LEU A 83 -8.13 3.78 -13.74
N GLU A 84 -6.97 3.20 -14.02
CA GLU A 84 -5.71 3.54 -13.35
C GLU A 84 -5.28 5.01 -13.54
N ARG A 85 -5.85 5.70 -14.54
CA ARG A 85 -5.59 7.12 -14.81
C ARG A 85 -6.45 8.06 -13.95
N SER A 86 -7.43 7.53 -13.24
CA SER A 86 -8.28 8.30 -12.32
C SER A 86 -7.55 8.67 -11.03
N ASN A 87 -8.16 9.50 -10.19
CA ASN A 87 -7.70 9.77 -8.81
C ASN A 87 -6.23 10.25 -8.72
N GLY A 88 -5.75 10.97 -9.74
CA GLY A 88 -4.37 11.44 -9.80
C GLY A 88 -3.33 10.35 -10.08
N GLY A 89 -3.76 9.19 -10.58
CA GLY A 89 -2.92 8.03 -10.84
C GLY A 89 -3.06 6.97 -9.74
N LEU A 90 -3.46 5.78 -10.16
CA LEU A 90 -3.49 4.57 -9.35
C LEU A 90 -2.34 3.65 -9.75
N MET A 91 -1.87 2.85 -8.80
CA MET A 91 -0.87 1.80 -9.04
C MET A 91 -1.56 0.47 -8.88
N THR A 92 -1.90 -0.19 -9.99
CA THR A 92 -2.73 -1.40 -10.00
C THR A 92 -1.89 -2.67 -10.12
N PHE A 93 -0.89 -2.80 -9.26
CA PHE A 93 0.02 -3.95 -9.18
C PHE A 93 0.44 -4.19 -7.73
N PRO A 94 1.02 -5.37 -7.40
CA PRO A 94 1.14 -5.81 -6.01
C PRO A 94 1.88 -4.86 -5.08
N GLY A 95 1.39 -4.73 -3.84
CA GLY A 95 2.04 -3.96 -2.76
C GLY A 95 1.14 -2.97 -2.02
N GLY A 96 -0.11 -2.81 -2.43
CA GLY A 96 -1.14 -2.06 -1.70
C GLY A 96 -2.12 -3.01 -1.00
N VAL A 97 -2.34 -2.82 0.30
CA VAL A 97 -3.21 -3.70 1.12
C VAL A 97 -4.17 -2.85 1.97
N PRO A 98 -5.48 -3.16 1.98
CA PRO A 98 -6.43 -2.47 2.86
C PRO A 98 -6.22 -2.88 4.33
N LEU A 99 -6.33 -1.91 5.24
CA LEU A 99 -6.25 -2.11 6.68
C LEU A 99 -7.67 -2.15 7.26
N ARG A 100 -8.00 -3.19 8.01
CA ARG A 100 -9.34 -3.40 8.58
C ARG A 100 -9.28 -3.55 10.09
N ASP A 101 -10.30 -3.06 10.79
CA ASP A 101 -10.44 -3.29 12.23
C ASP A 101 -10.99 -4.71 12.53
N ALA A 102 -11.10 -5.05 13.81
CA ALA A 102 -11.62 -6.33 14.29
C ALA A 102 -13.05 -6.65 13.82
N ASN A 103 -13.82 -5.64 13.39
CA ASN A 103 -15.16 -5.80 12.83
C ASN A 103 -15.16 -5.87 11.29
N GLY A 104 -13.98 -5.94 10.67
CA GLY A 104 -13.79 -5.97 9.22
C GLY A 104 -13.99 -4.63 8.52
N ARG A 105 -14.18 -3.52 9.26
CA ARG A 105 -14.36 -2.19 8.65
C ARG A 105 -13.04 -1.67 8.13
N LEU A 106 -13.05 -1.11 6.92
CA LEU A 106 -11.88 -0.43 6.36
C LEU A 106 -11.53 0.79 7.23
N VAL A 107 -10.31 0.82 7.75
CA VAL A 107 -9.80 1.93 8.58
C VAL A 107 -8.67 2.70 7.93
N GLY A 108 -8.03 2.11 6.91
CA GLY A 108 -6.96 2.72 6.12
C GLY A 108 -6.42 1.76 5.06
N ALA A 109 -5.24 2.08 4.55
CA ALA A 109 -4.49 1.19 3.66
C ALA A 109 -2.99 1.42 3.81
N ILE A 110 -2.21 0.42 3.43
CA ILE A 110 -0.76 0.51 3.34
C ILE A 110 -0.30 0.23 1.92
N GLY A 111 0.77 0.89 1.49
CA GLY A 111 1.41 0.70 0.19
C GLY A 111 2.91 0.61 0.35
N VAL A 112 3.51 -0.38 -0.30
CA VAL A 112 4.96 -0.65 -0.25
C VAL A 112 5.52 -0.64 -1.66
N SER A 113 6.68 0.01 -1.83
CA SER A 113 7.42 -0.09 -3.07
C SER A 113 8.93 0.06 -2.91
N GLY A 114 9.69 -0.83 -3.56
CA GLY A 114 11.14 -0.75 -3.68
C GLY A 114 11.78 -2.09 -4.05
N GLY A 115 11.11 -3.20 -3.78
CA GLY A 115 11.52 -4.54 -4.20
C GLY A 115 10.82 -5.01 -5.48
N SER A 116 10.84 -6.32 -5.70
CA SER A 116 9.94 -6.96 -6.67
C SER A 116 8.47 -6.83 -6.23
N PRO A 117 7.49 -6.95 -7.14
CA PRO A 117 6.07 -6.90 -6.76
C PRO A 117 5.71 -7.92 -5.66
N ASP A 118 6.29 -9.12 -5.70
CA ASP A 118 6.03 -10.15 -4.69
C ASP A 118 6.60 -9.76 -3.31
N GLN A 119 7.80 -9.18 -3.27
CA GLN A 119 8.41 -8.67 -2.04
C GLN A 119 7.58 -7.50 -1.48
N ASP A 120 7.19 -6.55 -2.33
CA ASP A 120 6.35 -5.42 -1.94
C ASP A 120 5.01 -5.90 -1.32
N ALA A 121 4.35 -6.89 -1.94
CA ALA A 121 3.11 -7.47 -1.44
C ALA A 121 3.31 -8.22 -0.13
N GLU A 122 4.42 -8.94 0.02
CA GLU A 122 4.74 -9.64 1.25
C GLU A 122 5.00 -8.68 2.42
N ILE A 123 5.77 -7.63 2.19
CA ILE A 123 6.03 -6.58 3.19
C ILE A 123 4.73 -5.87 3.56
N ALA A 124 3.89 -5.52 2.58
CA ALA A 124 2.61 -4.87 2.82
C ALA A 124 1.66 -5.74 3.66
N ARG A 125 1.61 -7.05 3.41
CA ARG A 125 0.83 -8.00 4.22
C ARG A 125 1.36 -8.11 5.65
N ALA A 126 2.68 -8.21 5.82
CA ALA A 126 3.30 -8.25 7.15
C ALA A 126 3.00 -6.98 7.96
N ALA A 127 3.05 -5.82 7.30
CA ALA A 127 2.70 -4.55 7.90
C ALA A 127 1.21 -4.46 8.27
N ALA A 128 0.32 -4.95 7.41
CA ALA A 128 -1.12 -4.96 7.67
C ALA A 128 -1.52 -5.90 8.83
N ALA A 129 -0.78 -7.00 9.01
CA ALA A 129 -1.02 -7.98 10.08
C ALA A 129 -0.65 -7.47 11.49
N ALA A 130 -0.02 -6.30 11.61
CA ALA A 130 0.29 -5.66 12.89
C ALA A 130 -0.89 -4.86 13.49
N LEU A 131 -2.07 -4.94 12.88
CA LEU A 131 -3.29 -4.21 13.24
C LEU A 131 -4.46 -5.11 13.62
#